data_AF-A0A1I5ZIG6-F1
#
_entry.id   AF-A0A1I5ZIG6-F1
#
_cell.length_a   1.000
_cell.length_b   1.000
_cell.length_c   1.000
_cell.angle_alpha   90.00
_cell.angle_beta   90.00
_cell.angle_gamma   90.00
#
_symmetry.space_group_name_H-M   'P 1'
#
loop_
_entity.id
_entity.type
_entity.pdbx_description
1 polymer ?
#
loop_
_entity_poly.entity_id
_entity_poly.type
_entity_poly.pdbx_seq_one_letter_code
_entity_poly.pdbx_strand_id
1 'polypeptide(L)'
;MTATQEEAATARAIEPFARMPVLGIAALMAVPLALTANNYGYFGDELYFLAAGKHLAWGYVDQPPLLPLLARAMDTIAPDSLFVLRVPTMLAMLAGVVFAALIARELGGRARAQAITAAAFAACTNFVAGGHYLATSTLDPFLWTVLLWLIVRWIRTRRDGLLLWAGVVTALALYVKFLIGGFWIVAGIALLICGPRELLRRPLLWAGAAIAALALVPTLVWQAQHGWPQLGMGAAISHEVGESWGGRLTWIPQVLLLAGVPAGIVLLGYGLWRLLRSPRLRSYRFLAWTTLALAVVFIAVNGRSYYIAGMFAPCWAAAAVELENGRASRWWRWIPTWPVFVLSALLMLPAALPVWPHSWVEKNPSLPTPAFSFGEVGWPEGAQSVATAFHRVPDPAHTAIVGETYWTASALDRYGPDLGLPEPASPNRGYATLAVPPDSARDVLFVGADPRPLLGRFAHLEPVGAVTTGSAKPSVLDGTPLWLATARLRPWAEIWPELANTGT
;
A
#
# COMPACT_ATOMS: atom_id res chain seq x y z
N MET A 1 -32.68 -40.47 11.02
CA MET A 1 -32.15 -39.42 10.14
C MET A 1 -30.85 -39.92 9.56
N THR A 2 -30.83 -40.26 8.28
CA THR A 2 -29.68 -40.82 7.57
C THR A 2 -28.67 -39.72 7.23
N ALA A 3 -27.38 -40.08 7.14
CA ALA A 3 -26.25 -39.18 6.84
C ALA A 3 -26.45 -38.30 5.59
N THR A 4 -27.30 -38.73 4.66
CA THR A 4 -27.70 -37.99 3.45
C THR A 4 -28.58 -36.77 3.73
N GLN A 5 -29.32 -36.70 4.84
CA GLN A 5 -30.07 -35.49 5.23
C GLN A 5 -29.20 -34.44 5.94
N GLU A 6 -28.09 -34.84 6.57
CA GLU A 6 -27.10 -33.91 7.14
C GLU A 6 -26.22 -33.25 6.05
N GLU A 7 -25.89 -34.00 4.99
CA GLU A 7 -25.25 -33.43 3.79
C GLU A 7 -26.19 -32.52 2.99
N ALA A 8 -27.50 -32.80 2.97
CA ALA A 8 -28.49 -31.91 2.37
C ALA A 8 -28.71 -30.62 3.20
N ALA A 9 -28.51 -30.66 4.52
CA ALA A 9 -28.64 -29.49 5.41
C ALA A 9 -27.45 -28.50 5.31
N THR A 10 -26.36 -28.87 4.63
CA THR A 10 -25.12 -28.08 4.57
C THR A 10 -24.96 -27.22 3.32
N ALA A 11 -25.87 -27.31 2.34
CA ALA A 11 -26.05 -26.27 1.33
C ALA A 11 -27.00 -25.19 1.86
N ARG A 12 -26.60 -24.46 2.91
CA ARG A 12 -27.37 -23.30 3.40
C ARG A 12 -27.64 -22.37 2.21
N ALA A 13 -28.90 -22.22 1.84
CA ALA A 13 -29.32 -21.22 0.86
C ALA A 13 -28.79 -19.87 1.37
N ILE A 14 -27.86 -19.28 0.61
CA ILE A 14 -27.35 -17.95 0.93
C ILE A 14 -28.31 -16.94 0.34
N GLU A 15 -28.46 -15.82 1.04
CA GLU A 15 -29.26 -14.70 0.56
C GLU A 15 -28.72 -14.17 -0.78
N PRO A 16 -29.59 -13.54 -1.60
CA PRO A 16 -29.13 -12.83 -2.78
C PRO A 16 -28.11 -11.75 -2.40
N PHE A 17 -27.23 -11.44 -3.35
CA PHE A 17 -26.32 -10.32 -3.20
C PHE A 17 -27.13 -9.02 -3.15
N ALA A 18 -26.87 -8.20 -2.13
CA ALA A 18 -27.57 -6.95 -1.88
C ALA A 18 -27.06 -5.85 -2.83
N ARG A 19 -27.34 -6.01 -4.13
CA ARG A 19 -26.83 -5.19 -5.23
C ARG A 19 -27.01 -3.69 -4.96
N MET A 20 -28.24 -3.26 -4.69
CA MET A 20 -28.57 -1.84 -4.52
C MET A 20 -27.79 -1.17 -3.39
N PRO A 21 -27.83 -1.64 -2.12
CA PRO A 21 -27.09 -0.98 -1.05
C PRO A 21 -25.57 -1.08 -1.23
N VAL A 22 -25.05 -2.20 -1.72
CA VAL A 22 -23.60 -2.36 -1.87
C VAL A 22 -23.05 -1.47 -2.99
N LEU A 23 -23.71 -1.42 -4.15
CA LEU A 23 -23.31 -0.55 -5.25
C LEU A 23 -23.54 0.93 -4.93
N GLY A 24 -24.58 1.26 -4.15
CA GLY A 24 -24.79 2.61 -3.64
C GLY A 24 -23.65 3.06 -2.71
N ILE A 25 -23.18 2.20 -1.82
CA ILE A 25 -22.03 2.49 -0.94
C ILE A 25 -20.73 2.62 -1.75
N ALA A 26 -20.51 1.75 -2.74
CA ALA A 26 -19.37 1.90 -3.64
C ALA A 26 -19.42 3.24 -4.38
N ALA A 27 -20.57 3.63 -4.91
CA ALA A 27 -20.75 4.94 -5.55
C ALA A 27 -20.48 6.11 -4.58
N LEU A 28 -20.91 6.01 -3.32
CA LEU A 28 -20.62 7.00 -2.28
C LEU A 28 -19.12 7.13 -1.97
N MET A 29 -18.36 6.04 -2.04
CA MET A 29 -16.89 6.08 -1.93
C MET A 29 -16.24 6.66 -3.19
N ALA A 30 -16.80 6.39 -4.37
CA ALA A 30 -16.26 6.85 -5.64
C ALA A 30 -16.28 8.38 -5.77
N VAL A 31 -17.32 9.05 -5.25
CA VAL A 31 -17.48 10.51 -5.34
C VAL A 31 -16.29 11.27 -4.74
N PRO A 32 -15.95 11.13 -3.44
CA PRO A 32 -14.82 11.86 -2.87
C PRO A 32 -13.48 11.45 -3.50
N LEU A 33 -13.30 10.18 -3.87
CA LEU A 33 -12.08 9.74 -4.58
C LEU A 33 -11.92 10.46 -5.92
N ALA A 34 -12.96 10.49 -6.74
CA ALA A 34 -12.91 11.16 -8.04
C ALA A 34 -12.73 12.67 -7.92
N LEU A 35 -13.41 13.30 -6.95
CA LEU A 35 -13.32 14.76 -6.72
C LEU A 35 -11.95 15.18 -6.19
N THR A 36 -11.28 14.32 -5.42
CA THR A 36 -9.97 14.63 -4.82
C THR A 36 -8.80 14.05 -5.59
N ALA A 37 -9.02 13.20 -6.60
CA ALA A 37 -7.96 12.50 -7.34
C ALA A 37 -6.88 13.42 -7.94
N ASN A 38 -7.22 14.67 -8.29
CA ASN A 38 -6.26 15.67 -8.81
C ASN A 38 -5.93 16.77 -7.80
N ASN A 39 -6.44 16.69 -6.56
CA ASN A 39 -6.03 17.64 -5.53
C ASN A 39 -4.59 17.32 -5.13
N TYR A 40 -3.80 18.39 -4.96
CA TYR A 40 -2.34 18.33 -4.84
C TYR A 40 -1.68 17.75 -6.11
N GLY A 41 -0.45 17.26 -6.00
CA GLY A 41 0.30 16.66 -7.11
C GLY A 41 0.48 15.16 -6.94
N TYR A 42 1.48 14.60 -7.62
CA TYR A 42 1.84 13.20 -7.49
C TYR A 42 2.38 12.90 -6.10
N PHE A 43 1.97 11.79 -5.51
CA PHE A 43 2.64 11.25 -4.34
C PHE A 43 4.05 10.75 -4.71
N GLY A 44 5.01 10.87 -3.79
CA GLY A 44 6.41 10.49 -4.04
C GLY A 44 6.60 9.08 -4.59
N ASP A 45 5.84 8.08 -4.11
CA ASP A 45 5.90 6.71 -4.67
C ASP A 45 5.31 6.65 -6.09
N GLU A 46 4.31 7.48 -6.41
CA GLU A 46 3.73 7.53 -7.76
C GLU A 46 4.74 8.07 -8.78
N LEU A 47 5.49 9.11 -8.39
CA LEU A 47 6.63 9.60 -9.19
C LEU A 47 7.67 8.51 -9.38
N TYR A 48 7.98 7.75 -8.33
CA TYR A 48 8.92 6.65 -8.41
C TYR A 48 8.42 5.52 -9.33
N PHE A 49 7.14 5.15 -9.27
CA PHE A 49 6.59 4.14 -10.17
C PHE A 49 6.57 4.61 -11.63
N LEU A 50 6.38 5.91 -11.90
CA LEU A 50 6.54 6.47 -13.24
C LEU A 50 7.98 6.36 -13.73
N ALA A 51 8.96 6.74 -12.89
CA ALA A 51 10.38 6.59 -13.20
C ALA A 51 10.72 5.12 -13.45
N ALA A 52 10.44 4.23 -12.50
CA ALA A 52 10.64 2.78 -12.64
C ALA A 52 9.89 2.18 -13.84
N GLY A 53 8.74 2.74 -14.22
CA GLY A 53 7.96 2.36 -15.39
C GLY A 53 8.65 2.64 -16.73
N LYS A 54 9.63 3.56 -16.77
CA LYS A 54 10.53 3.75 -17.91
C LYS A 54 11.62 2.66 -17.99
N HIS A 55 11.89 1.99 -16.87
CA HIS A 55 12.89 0.93 -16.71
C HIS A 55 12.20 -0.38 -16.28
N LEU A 56 11.26 -0.88 -17.08
CA LEU A 56 10.50 -2.09 -16.73
C LEU A 56 11.43 -3.29 -16.52
N ALA A 57 11.38 -3.85 -15.32
CA ALA A 57 12.11 -5.03 -14.91
C ALA A 57 11.19 -6.04 -14.23
N TRP A 58 11.65 -7.29 -14.08
CA TRP A 58 10.88 -8.34 -13.39
C TRP A 58 10.89 -8.21 -11.86
N GLY A 59 11.61 -7.24 -11.31
CA GLY A 59 11.63 -6.88 -9.90
C GLY A 59 12.38 -5.57 -9.70
N TYR A 60 12.27 -5.01 -8.49
CA TYR A 60 13.02 -3.86 -8.02
C TYR A 60 13.54 -4.17 -6.61
N VAL A 61 14.44 -3.34 -6.08
CA VAL A 61 15.05 -3.52 -4.74
C VAL A 61 14.00 -3.58 -3.63
N ASP A 62 12.99 -2.72 -3.74
CA ASP A 62 12.01 -2.39 -2.73
C ASP A 62 10.61 -2.95 -3.00
N GLN A 63 10.28 -3.23 -4.27
CA GLN A 63 9.02 -3.86 -4.65
C GLN A 63 9.10 -4.80 -5.86
N PRO A 64 8.10 -5.67 -6.03
CA PRO A 64 7.90 -6.43 -7.27
C PRO A 64 7.26 -5.56 -8.39
N PRO A 65 7.08 -6.09 -9.60
CA PRO A 65 6.97 -5.26 -10.80
C PRO A 65 5.59 -4.67 -11.13
N LEU A 66 4.52 -5.01 -10.40
CA LEU A 66 3.17 -4.63 -10.85
C LEU A 66 2.92 -3.12 -10.81
N LEU A 67 3.44 -2.41 -9.81
CA LEU A 67 3.16 -0.97 -9.64
C LEU A 67 3.83 -0.14 -10.74
N PRO A 68 5.14 -0.31 -11.03
CA PRO A 68 5.77 0.32 -12.20
C PRO A 68 5.10 -0.03 -13.52
N LEU A 69 4.67 -1.29 -13.70
CA LEU A 69 3.92 -1.70 -14.90
C LEU A 69 2.59 -0.97 -15.03
N LEU A 70 1.82 -0.84 -13.94
CA LEU A 70 0.57 -0.09 -13.92
C LEU A 70 0.80 1.40 -14.17
N ALA A 71 1.81 1.99 -13.55
CA ALA A 71 2.16 3.38 -13.76
C ALA A 71 2.51 3.64 -15.23
N ARG A 72 3.38 2.81 -15.83
CA ARG A 72 3.70 2.88 -17.26
C ARG A 72 2.46 2.71 -18.14
N ALA A 73 1.61 1.74 -17.84
CA ALA A 73 0.40 1.52 -18.63
C ALA A 73 -0.54 2.73 -18.58
N MET A 74 -0.78 3.31 -17.40
CA MET A 74 -1.67 4.47 -17.27
C MET A 74 -1.08 5.72 -17.94
N ASP A 75 0.23 5.93 -17.78
CA ASP A 75 0.95 7.02 -18.45
C ASP A 75 0.94 6.87 -19.97
N THR A 76 0.94 5.64 -20.51
CA THR A 76 0.77 5.44 -21.97
C THR A 76 -0.66 5.67 -22.45
N ILE A 77 -1.68 5.46 -21.61
CA ILE A 77 -3.09 5.66 -21.98
C ILE A 77 -3.44 7.15 -21.98
N ALA A 78 -3.00 7.86 -20.94
CA ALA A 78 -3.20 9.30 -20.80
C ALA A 78 -1.95 9.90 -20.13
N PRO A 79 -0.95 10.30 -20.95
CA PRO A 79 0.27 10.92 -20.46
C PRO A 79 -0.05 12.10 -19.54
N ASP A 80 0.74 12.25 -18.49
CA ASP A 80 0.64 13.35 -17.51
C ASP A 80 -0.68 13.44 -16.72
N SER A 81 -1.60 12.48 -16.89
CA SER A 81 -2.88 12.47 -16.21
C SER A 81 -2.81 11.76 -14.86
N LEU A 82 -2.68 12.55 -13.78
CA LEU A 82 -2.70 12.05 -12.40
C LEU A 82 -3.99 11.28 -12.08
N PHE A 83 -5.14 11.76 -12.57
CA PHE A 83 -6.42 11.07 -12.43
C PHE A 83 -6.35 9.65 -13.00
N VAL A 84 -5.88 9.49 -14.25
CA VAL A 84 -5.80 8.19 -14.92
C VAL A 84 -4.78 7.28 -14.23
N LEU A 85 -3.66 7.83 -13.76
CA LEU A 85 -2.69 7.10 -12.95
C LEU A 85 -3.30 6.45 -11.70
N ARG A 86 -4.26 7.13 -11.06
CA ARG A 86 -4.95 6.69 -9.84
C ARG A 86 -6.20 5.84 -10.11
N VAL A 87 -6.66 5.69 -11.36
CA VAL A 87 -7.84 4.86 -11.69
C VAL A 87 -7.71 3.40 -11.23
N PRO A 88 -6.57 2.69 -11.42
CA PRO A 88 -6.44 1.31 -10.97
C PRO A 88 -6.68 1.13 -9.46
N THR A 89 -6.19 2.05 -8.63
CA THR A 89 -6.38 2.00 -7.18
C THR A 89 -7.77 2.41 -6.75
N MET A 90 -8.37 3.41 -7.40
CA MET A 90 -9.79 3.75 -7.21
C MET A 90 -10.66 2.51 -7.49
N LEU A 91 -10.49 1.87 -8.64
CA LEU A 91 -11.26 0.68 -9.01
C LEU A 91 -11.02 -0.49 -8.06
N ALA A 92 -9.79 -0.70 -7.60
CA ALA A 92 -9.47 -1.73 -6.61
C ALA A 92 -10.22 -1.51 -5.29
N MET A 93 -10.28 -0.28 -4.79
CA MET A 93 -11.01 0.03 -3.55
C MET A 93 -12.53 -0.10 -3.72
N LEU A 94 -13.08 0.36 -4.85
CA LEU A 94 -14.51 0.18 -5.18
C LEU A 94 -14.89 -1.30 -5.32
N ALA A 95 -14.03 -2.10 -5.96
CA ALA A 95 -14.21 -3.55 -6.02
C ALA A 95 -14.06 -4.18 -4.62
N GLY A 96 -13.16 -3.66 -3.77
CA GLY A 96 -12.99 -4.07 -2.38
C GLY A 96 -14.28 -3.98 -1.56
N VAL A 97 -15.07 -2.90 -1.74
CA VAL A 97 -16.41 -2.76 -1.13
C VAL A 97 -17.31 -3.94 -1.50
N VAL A 98 -17.32 -4.33 -2.78
CA VAL A 98 -18.11 -5.45 -3.30
C VAL A 98 -17.63 -6.77 -2.72
N PHE A 99 -16.32 -7.05 -2.77
CA PHE A 99 -15.76 -8.31 -2.25
C PHE A 99 -15.92 -8.44 -0.73
N ALA A 100 -15.79 -7.35 0.03
CA ALA A 100 -16.05 -7.36 1.47
C ALA A 100 -17.52 -7.73 1.78
N ALA A 101 -18.48 -7.15 1.06
CA ALA A 101 -19.89 -7.52 1.17
C ALA A 101 -20.15 -8.97 0.76
N LEU A 102 -19.46 -9.46 -0.27
CA LEU A 102 -19.53 -10.86 -0.67
C LEU A 102 -18.98 -11.80 0.42
N ILE A 103 -17.93 -11.43 1.16
CA ILE A 103 -17.48 -12.21 2.33
C ILE A 103 -18.61 -12.32 3.36
N ALA A 104 -19.28 -11.21 3.69
CA ALA A 104 -20.42 -11.23 4.62
C ALA A 104 -21.56 -12.15 4.13
N ARG A 105 -21.85 -12.12 2.83
CA ARG A 105 -22.82 -13.03 2.20
C ARG A 105 -22.42 -14.50 2.33
N GLU A 106 -21.16 -14.84 2.04
CA GLU A 106 -20.66 -16.22 2.14
C GLU A 106 -20.64 -16.72 3.59
N LEU A 107 -20.52 -15.82 4.58
CA LEU A 107 -20.69 -16.12 6.01
C LEU A 107 -22.16 -16.23 6.47
N GLY A 108 -23.13 -16.08 5.56
CA GLY A 108 -24.56 -16.21 5.82
C GLY A 108 -25.26 -14.90 6.23
N GLY A 109 -24.67 -13.74 5.89
CA GLY A 109 -25.26 -12.43 6.11
C GLY A 109 -26.35 -12.09 5.10
N ARG A 110 -27.45 -11.52 5.59
CA ARG A 110 -28.51 -10.95 4.74
C ARG A 110 -28.12 -9.55 4.29
N ALA A 111 -29.04 -8.85 3.64
CA ALA A 111 -28.76 -7.56 3.00
C ALA A 111 -28.18 -6.51 3.97
N ARG A 112 -28.60 -6.51 5.24
CA ARG A 112 -28.09 -5.57 6.24
C ARG A 112 -26.64 -5.88 6.61
N ALA A 113 -26.28 -7.15 6.81
CA ALA A 113 -24.90 -7.53 7.08
C ALA A 113 -23.98 -7.17 5.92
N GLN A 114 -24.41 -7.45 4.68
CA GLN A 114 -23.66 -7.08 3.47
C GLN A 114 -23.45 -5.56 3.38
N ALA A 115 -24.49 -4.76 3.65
CA ALA A 115 -24.40 -3.30 3.66
C ALA A 115 -23.49 -2.74 4.77
N ILE A 116 -23.55 -3.30 5.99
CA ILE A 116 -22.67 -2.89 7.10
C ILE A 116 -21.20 -3.18 6.76
N THR A 117 -20.91 -4.34 6.18
CA THR A 117 -19.53 -4.69 5.79
C THR A 117 -19.03 -3.82 4.63
N ALA A 118 -19.88 -3.55 3.64
CA ALA A 118 -19.58 -2.58 2.58
C ALA A 118 -19.28 -1.19 3.14
N ALA A 119 -20.11 -0.71 4.07
CA ALA A 119 -19.94 0.60 4.70
C ALA A 119 -18.67 0.67 5.56
N ALA A 120 -18.32 -0.41 6.28
CA ALA A 120 -17.07 -0.48 7.05
C ALA A 120 -15.84 -0.42 6.14
N PHE A 121 -15.89 -1.08 4.98
CA PHE A 121 -14.82 -0.98 3.98
C PHE A 121 -14.73 0.42 3.39
N ALA A 122 -15.86 0.99 2.97
CA ALA A 122 -15.92 2.31 2.34
C ALA A 122 -15.59 3.48 3.29
N ALA A 123 -15.78 3.32 4.59
CA ALA A 123 -15.44 4.31 5.61
C ALA A 123 -14.09 4.03 6.31
N CYS A 124 -13.36 2.99 5.88
CA CYS A 124 -12.06 2.66 6.43
C CYS A 124 -11.01 3.68 5.97
N THR A 125 -10.35 4.34 6.92
CA THR A 125 -9.32 5.36 6.67
C THR A 125 -8.24 4.85 5.72
N ASN A 126 -7.75 3.62 5.93
CA ASN A 126 -6.71 3.03 5.07
C ASN A 126 -7.17 2.84 3.61
N PHE A 127 -8.41 2.42 3.40
CA PHE A 127 -8.92 2.12 2.05
C PHE A 127 -9.39 3.37 1.31
N VAL A 128 -9.93 4.35 2.03
CA VAL A 128 -10.23 5.67 1.45
C VAL A 128 -8.94 6.37 1.04
N ALA A 129 -7.93 6.43 1.92
CA ALA A 129 -6.64 7.02 1.59
C ALA A 129 -5.93 6.25 0.46
N GLY A 130 -5.96 4.90 0.52
CA GLY A 130 -5.37 4.06 -0.51
C GLY A 130 -5.99 4.28 -1.90
N GLY A 131 -7.30 4.56 -1.97
CA GLY A 131 -7.98 4.86 -3.24
C GLY A 131 -7.50 6.13 -3.93
N HIS A 132 -6.73 6.98 -3.23
CA HIS A 132 -6.23 8.24 -3.75
C HIS A 132 -4.78 8.17 -4.25
N TYR A 133 -4.00 7.15 -3.89
CA TYR A 133 -2.61 6.99 -4.38
C TYR A 133 -2.36 5.62 -5.01
N LEU A 134 -1.61 5.58 -6.11
CA LEU A 134 -1.03 4.35 -6.62
C LEU A 134 0.10 3.89 -5.71
N ALA A 135 -0.19 2.96 -4.79
CA ALA A 135 0.77 2.43 -3.83
C ALA A 135 0.61 0.91 -3.60
N THR A 136 1.70 0.25 -3.20
CA THR A 136 1.65 -1.19 -2.84
C THR A 136 0.73 -1.44 -1.64
N SER A 137 0.65 -0.49 -0.70
CA SER A 137 -0.25 -0.49 0.45
C SER A 137 -1.74 -0.40 0.08
N THR A 138 -2.06 -0.05 -1.17
CA THR A 138 -3.43 0.00 -1.68
C THR A 138 -3.86 -1.32 -2.31
N LEU A 139 -3.08 -1.82 -3.28
CA LEU A 139 -3.47 -3.01 -4.03
C LEU A 139 -3.36 -4.31 -3.22
N ASP A 140 -2.37 -4.41 -2.33
CA ASP A 140 -2.15 -5.60 -1.51
C ASP A 140 -3.38 -5.97 -0.65
N PRO A 141 -3.93 -5.10 0.22
CA PRO A 141 -5.10 -5.46 1.01
C PRO A 141 -6.38 -5.73 0.18
N PHE A 142 -6.50 -5.13 -1.01
CA PHE A 142 -7.56 -5.49 -1.95
C PHE A 142 -7.41 -6.93 -2.43
N LEU A 143 -6.23 -7.33 -2.88
CA LEU A 143 -5.96 -8.70 -3.33
C LEU A 143 -6.14 -9.72 -2.20
N TRP A 144 -5.78 -9.36 -0.96
CA TRP A 144 -6.11 -10.18 0.22
C TRP A 144 -7.61 -10.32 0.40
N THR A 145 -8.39 -9.24 0.22
CA THR A 145 -9.86 -9.28 0.32
C THR A 145 -10.47 -10.22 -0.73
N VAL A 146 -9.98 -10.17 -1.98
CA VAL A 146 -10.41 -11.10 -3.04
C VAL A 146 -10.03 -12.53 -2.70
N LEU A 147 -8.80 -12.76 -2.24
CA LEU A 147 -8.31 -14.08 -1.84
C LEU A 147 -9.14 -14.66 -0.69
N LEU A 148 -9.40 -13.86 0.35
CA LEU A 148 -10.20 -14.25 1.50
C LEU A 148 -11.64 -14.55 1.10
N TRP A 149 -12.21 -13.79 0.16
CA TRP A 149 -13.51 -14.14 -0.43
C TRP A 149 -13.48 -15.50 -1.13
N LEU A 150 -12.45 -15.80 -1.94
CA LEU A 150 -12.30 -17.10 -2.60
C LEU A 150 -12.19 -18.24 -1.58
N ILE A 151 -11.39 -18.07 -0.53
CA ILE A 151 -11.21 -19.07 0.54
C ILE A 151 -12.52 -19.28 1.31
N VAL A 152 -13.19 -18.21 1.74
CA VAL A 152 -14.46 -18.29 2.47
C VAL A 152 -15.53 -18.94 1.60
N ARG A 153 -15.62 -18.57 0.32
CA ARG A 153 -16.52 -19.18 -0.65
C ARG A 153 -16.20 -20.65 -0.90
N TRP A 154 -14.93 -21.04 -0.94
CA TRP A 154 -14.52 -22.44 -1.05
C TRP A 154 -14.94 -23.24 0.19
N ILE A 155 -14.77 -22.72 1.40
CA ILE A 155 -15.17 -23.42 2.63
C ILE A 155 -16.67 -23.73 2.61
N ARG A 156 -17.51 -22.84 2.08
CA ARG A 156 -18.94 -23.06 1.92
C ARG A 156 -19.29 -24.00 0.76
N THR A 157 -18.75 -23.73 -0.43
CA THR A 157 -19.21 -24.40 -1.67
C THR A 157 -18.48 -25.69 -2.01
N ARG A 158 -17.28 -25.89 -1.43
CA ARG A 158 -16.34 -26.98 -1.77
C ARG A 158 -16.02 -27.10 -3.27
N ARG A 159 -16.16 -26.00 -4.02
CA ARG A 159 -15.83 -25.95 -5.45
C ARG A 159 -14.34 -25.69 -5.61
N ASP A 160 -13.56 -26.75 -5.83
CA ASP A 160 -12.10 -26.70 -5.84
C ASP A 160 -11.50 -25.77 -6.92
N GLY A 161 -12.23 -25.44 -7.99
CA GLY A 161 -11.81 -24.42 -8.97
C GLY A 161 -11.55 -23.03 -8.38
N LEU A 162 -12.14 -22.71 -7.21
CA LEU A 162 -11.86 -21.47 -6.47
C LEU A 162 -10.43 -21.42 -5.92
N LEU A 163 -9.82 -22.58 -5.66
CA LEU A 163 -8.45 -22.68 -5.14
C LEU A 163 -7.41 -22.39 -6.24
N LEU A 164 -7.71 -22.73 -7.50
CA LEU A 164 -6.89 -22.31 -8.64
C LEU A 164 -6.90 -20.78 -8.78
N TRP A 165 -8.09 -20.16 -8.72
CA TRP A 165 -8.19 -18.70 -8.72
C TRP A 165 -7.54 -18.06 -7.51
N ALA A 166 -7.53 -18.72 -6.34
CA ALA A 166 -6.77 -18.26 -5.18
C ALA A 166 -5.26 -18.23 -5.47
N GLY A 167 -4.75 -19.22 -6.21
CA GLY A 167 -3.39 -19.23 -6.75
C GLY A 167 -3.10 -18.06 -7.70
N VAL A 168 -4.01 -17.78 -8.64
CA VAL A 168 -3.88 -16.63 -9.57
C VAL A 168 -3.86 -15.29 -8.82
N VAL A 169 -4.77 -15.09 -7.86
CA VAL A 169 -4.79 -13.88 -7.03
C VAL A 169 -3.53 -13.77 -6.17
N THR A 170 -3.01 -14.90 -5.67
CA THR A 170 -1.74 -14.93 -4.93
C THR A 170 -0.57 -14.55 -5.83
N ALA A 171 -0.54 -15.00 -7.09
CA ALA A 171 0.47 -14.61 -8.06
C ALA A 171 0.46 -13.08 -8.29
N LEU A 172 -0.72 -12.51 -8.49
CA LEU A 172 -0.88 -11.05 -8.63
C LEU A 172 -0.44 -10.31 -7.36
N ALA A 173 -0.80 -10.82 -6.17
CA ALA A 173 -0.39 -10.24 -4.91
C ALA A 173 1.12 -10.29 -4.72
N LEU A 174 1.79 -11.38 -5.12
CA LEU A 174 3.25 -11.50 -5.11
C LEU A 174 3.93 -10.49 -6.04
N TYR A 175 3.26 -10.06 -7.11
CA TYR A 175 3.74 -8.98 -7.98
C TYR A 175 3.47 -7.56 -7.44
N VAL A 176 2.67 -7.43 -6.38
CA VAL A 176 2.50 -6.19 -5.62
C VAL A 176 3.46 -6.15 -4.42
N LYS A 177 3.50 -7.24 -3.65
CA LYS A 177 4.23 -7.35 -2.40
C LYS A 177 4.37 -8.82 -1.96
N PHE A 178 5.56 -9.22 -1.52
CA PHE A 178 5.78 -10.59 -1.00
C PHE A 178 5.07 -10.88 0.33
N LEU A 179 4.41 -9.88 0.93
CA LEU A 179 3.70 -9.99 2.20
C LEU A 179 2.65 -11.12 2.20
N ILE A 180 2.04 -11.38 1.04
CA ILE A 180 1.05 -12.46 0.88
C ILE A 180 1.63 -13.86 1.17
N GLY A 181 2.94 -14.07 0.99
CA GLY A 181 3.61 -15.31 1.39
C GLY A 181 3.56 -15.51 2.91
N GLY A 182 3.78 -14.44 3.67
CA GLY A 182 3.63 -14.43 5.14
C GLY A 182 2.19 -14.74 5.57
N PHE A 183 1.20 -14.19 4.86
CA PHE A 183 -0.21 -14.57 5.06
C PHE A 183 -0.43 -16.08 4.90
N TRP A 184 0.03 -16.68 3.79
CA TRP A 184 -0.19 -18.10 3.53
C TRP A 184 0.49 -19.01 4.55
N ILE A 185 1.70 -18.67 5.01
CA ILE A 185 2.39 -19.41 6.06
C ILE A 185 1.56 -19.40 7.35
N VAL A 186 1.18 -18.20 7.80
CA VAL A 186 0.43 -18.03 9.06
C VAL A 186 -0.97 -18.63 8.97
N ALA A 187 -1.67 -18.42 7.85
CA ALA A 187 -2.98 -19.02 7.59
C ALA A 187 -2.90 -20.55 7.49
N GLY A 188 -1.86 -21.08 6.86
CA GLY A 188 -1.60 -22.52 6.77
C GLY A 188 -1.43 -23.15 8.16
N ILE A 189 -0.62 -22.54 9.03
CA ILE A 189 -0.47 -22.97 10.43
C ILE A 189 -1.81 -22.89 11.18
N ALA A 190 -2.55 -21.79 11.04
CA ALA A 190 -3.87 -21.63 11.65
C ALA A 190 -4.88 -22.68 11.15
N LEU A 191 -4.85 -23.04 9.88
CA LEU A 191 -5.68 -24.09 9.27
C LEU A 191 -5.28 -25.49 9.77
N LEU A 192 -3.99 -25.75 9.97
CA LEU A 192 -3.50 -27.01 10.55
C LEU A 192 -3.96 -27.18 12.00
N ILE A 193 -3.87 -26.13 12.81
CA ILE A 193 -4.20 -26.19 14.23
C ILE A 193 -5.72 -26.15 14.43
N CYS A 194 -6.40 -25.16 13.85
CA CYS A 194 -7.80 -24.85 14.14
C CYS A 194 -8.80 -25.39 13.13
N GLY A 195 -8.33 -25.84 11.95
CA GLY A 195 -9.17 -26.32 10.86
C GLY A 195 -9.80 -25.19 10.02
N PRO A 196 -10.38 -25.52 8.85
CA PRO A 196 -10.55 -26.87 8.30
C PRO A 196 -9.29 -27.39 7.56
N ARG A 197 -8.66 -28.45 8.10
CA ARG A 197 -7.44 -29.07 7.54
C ARG A 197 -7.62 -29.62 6.13
N GLU A 198 -8.86 -29.91 5.77
CA GLU A 198 -9.30 -30.32 4.45
C GLU A 198 -8.75 -29.41 3.34
N LEU A 199 -8.70 -28.08 3.59
CA LEU A 199 -8.23 -27.10 2.62
C LEU A 199 -6.83 -27.42 2.12
N LEU A 200 -5.93 -27.75 3.05
CA LEU A 200 -4.52 -28.04 2.77
C LEU A 200 -4.30 -29.41 2.10
N ARG A 201 -5.33 -30.26 2.08
CA ARG A 201 -5.30 -31.57 1.42
C ARG A 201 -5.79 -31.51 -0.02
N ARG A 202 -6.34 -30.37 -0.46
CA ARG A 202 -6.90 -30.26 -1.81
C ARG A 202 -5.81 -30.10 -2.86
N PRO A 203 -5.77 -30.92 -3.91
CA PRO A 203 -4.73 -30.85 -4.94
C PRO A 203 -4.77 -29.52 -5.70
N LEU A 204 -5.96 -28.95 -5.91
CA LEU A 204 -6.10 -27.66 -6.61
C LEU A 204 -5.58 -26.46 -5.80
N LEU A 205 -5.42 -26.57 -4.47
CA LEU A 205 -4.67 -25.57 -3.70
C LEU A 205 -3.20 -25.57 -4.13
N TRP A 206 -2.60 -26.76 -4.20
CA TRP A 206 -1.20 -26.92 -4.55
C TRP A 206 -0.93 -26.62 -6.04
N ALA A 207 -1.87 -26.93 -6.93
CA ALA A 207 -1.82 -26.46 -8.31
C ALA A 207 -1.86 -24.93 -8.39
N GLY A 208 -2.71 -24.27 -7.58
CA GLY A 208 -2.72 -22.81 -7.43
C GLY A 208 -1.39 -22.26 -6.87
N ALA A 209 -0.81 -22.93 -5.88
CA ALA A 209 0.50 -22.58 -5.33
C ALA A 209 1.62 -22.73 -6.38
N ALA A 210 1.56 -23.75 -7.23
CA ALA A 210 2.49 -23.93 -8.34
C ALA A 210 2.37 -22.78 -9.36
N ILE A 211 1.15 -22.34 -9.69
CA ILE A 211 0.94 -21.16 -10.55
C ILE A 211 1.59 -19.92 -9.93
N ALA A 212 1.35 -19.66 -8.64
CA ALA A 212 1.95 -18.52 -7.94
C ALA A 212 3.48 -18.61 -7.88
N ALA A 213 4.03 -19.79 -7.61
CA ALA A 213 5.47 -20.02 -7.58
C ALA A 213 6.12 -19.82 -8.96
N LEU A 214 5.52 -20.36 -10.02
CA LEU A 214 6.00 -20.20 -11.40
C LEU A 214 5.93 -18.74 -11.86
N ALA A 215 4.84 -18.04 -11.52
CA ALA A 215 4.73 -16.61 -11.79
C ALA A 215 5.80 -15.81 -11.05
N LEU A 216 6.20 -16.20 -9.84
CA LEU A 216 7.21 -15.50 -9.07
C LEU A 216 8.65 -15.72 -9.60
N VAL A 217 8.90 -16.74 -10.44
CA VAL A 217 10.25 -17.09 -10.94
C VAL A 217 11.00 -15.92 -11.56
N PRO A 218 10.45 -15.13 -12.50
CA PRO A 218 11.18 -14.02 -13.12
C PRO A 218 11.67 -12.99 -12.10
N THR A 219 10.84 -12.70 -11.09
CA THR A 219 11.21 -11.80 -9.99
C THR A 219 12.32 -12.40 -9.12
N LEU A 220 12.29 -13.70 -8.83
CA LEU A 220 13.35 -14.36 -8.06
C LEU A 220 14.68 -14.42 -8.83
N VAL A 221 14.63 -14.66 -10.13
CA VAL A 221 15.82 -14.61 -10.99
C VAL A 221 16.40 -13.20 -10.99
N TRP A 222 15.55 -12.17 -11.12
CA TRP A 222 15.99 -10.78 -11.02
C TRP A 222 16.62 -10.50 -9.65
N GLN A 223 15.98 -10.90 -8.55
CA GLN A 223 16.53 -10.73 -7.19
C GLN A 223 17.89 -11.42 -7.04
N ALA A 224 18.05 -12.65 -7.54
CA ALA A 224 19.31 -13.39 -7.48
C ALA A 224 20.43 -12.68 -8.27
N GLN A 225 20.11 -12.13 -9.44
CA GLN A 225 21.07 -11.36 -10.26
C GLN A 225 21.49 -10.03 -9.63
N HIS A 226 20.70 -9.50 -8.70
CA HIS A 226 20.94 -8.22 -8.03
C HIS A 226 21.34 -8.38 -6.54
N GLY A 227 21.69 -9.59 -6.11
CA GLY A 227 22.22 -9.83 -4.76
C GLY A 227 21.17 -9.92 -3.64
N TRP A 228 19.93 -10.27 -3.97
CA TRP A 228 18.80 -10.41 -3.04
C TRP A 228 18.47 -9.14 -2.23
N PRO A 229 18.32 -7.97 -2.88
CA PRO A 229 18.12 -6.70 -2.19
C PRO A 229 16.93 -6.72 -1.21
N GLN A 230 15.87 -7.47 -1.54
CA GLN A 230 14.67 -7.54 -0.70
C GLN A 230 14.92 -8.17 0.68
N LEU A 231 16.00 -8.94 0.88
CA LEU A 231 16.34 -9.49 2.20
C LEU A 231 16.71 -8.40 3.21
N GLY A 232 17.30 -7.28 2.77
CA GLY A 232 17.63 -6.12 3.61
C GLY A 232 16.43 -5.23 3.93
N MET A 233 15.38 -5.27 3.12
CA MET A 233 14.23 -4.35 3.23
C MET A 233 13.50 -4.43 4.58
N GLY A 234 13.49 -5.60 5.23
CA GLY A 234 12.88 -5.75 6.56
C GLY A 234 13.55 -4.87 7.62
N ALA A 235 14.88 -4.77 7.60
CA ALA A 235 15.64 -3.94 8.53
C ALA A 235 15.39 -2.44 8.26
N ALA A 236 15.44 -2.03 6.98
CA ALA A 236 15.16 -0.66 6.56
C ALA A 236 13.75 -0.21 6.97
N ILE A 237 12.73 -1.07 6.78
CA ILE A 237 11.35 -0.78 7.22
C ILE A 237 11.26 -0.68 8.74
N SER A 238 11.94 -1.58 9.47
CA SER A 238 11.96 -1.52 10.94
C SER A 238 12.58 -0.21 11.44
N HIS A 239 13.67 0.26 10.82
CA HIS A 239 14.28 1.55 11.16
C HIS A 239 13.31 2.71 10.93
N GLU A 240 12.70 2.78 9.74
CA GLU A 240 11.71 3.80 9.38
C GLU A 240 10.51 3.80 10.35
N VAL A 241 10.00 2.63 10.72
CA VAL A 241 8.89 2.52 11.67
C VAL A 241 9.29 3.02 13.06
N GLY A 242 10.53 2.77 13.48
CA GLY A 242 11.08 3.28 14.74
C GLY A 242 11.15 4.80 14.78
N GLU A 243 11.69 5.43 13.72
CA GLU A 243 11.95 6.86 13.69
C GLU A 243 10.70 7.70 13.36
N SER A 244 9.92 7.27 12.37
CA SER A 244 8.85 8.11 11.79
C SER A 244 7.44 7.68 12.17
N TRP A 245 7.26 6.46 12.70
CA TRP A 245 5.93 5.89 12.98
C TRP A 245 5.68 5.58 14.46
N GLY A 246 6.63 5.89 15.36
CA GLY A 246 6.50 5.67 16.81
C GLY A 246 6.75 4.23 17.26
N GLY A 247 7.27 3.37 16.36
CA GLY A 247 7.67 2.01 16.66
C GLY A 247 6.52 1.07 17.04
N ARG A 248 6.84 0.05 17.84
CA ARG A 248 5.90 -1.02 18.22
C ARG A 248 4.76 -0.56 19.12
N LEU A 249 4.97 0.50 19.89
CA LEU A 249 3.99 1.00 20.88
C LEU A 249 2.75 1.62 20.21
N THR A 250 2.96 2.30 19.09
CA THR A 250 1.88 2.95 18.33
C THR A 250 1.17 2.01 17.37
N TRP A 251 1.67 0.78 17.18
CA TRP A 251 1.16 -0.15 16.17
C TRP A 251 -0.33 -0.47 16.34
N ILE A 252 -0.77 -0.86 17.54
CA ILE A 252 -2.18 -1.17 17.81
C ILE A 252 -3.06 0.09 17.66
N PRO A 253 -2.74 1.24 18.29
CA PRO A 253 -3.46 2.49 18.05
C PRO A 253 -3.60 2.83 16.56
N GLN A 254 -2.52 2.70 15.78
CA GLN A 254 -2.56 2.96 14.33
C GLN A 254 -3.47 1.99 13.59
N VAL A 255 -3.43 0.68 13.89
CA VAL A 255 -4.34 -0.30 13.26
C VAL A 255 -5.80 0.05 13.53
N LEU A 256 -6.13 0.50 14.74
CA LEU A 256 -7.48 0.90 15.10
C LEU A 256 -7.91 2.17 14.33
N LEU A 257 -7.03 3.17 14.23
CA LEU A 257 -7.29 4.38 13.44
C LEU A 257 -7.45 4.09 11.94
N LEU A 258 -6.60 3.21 11.40
CA LEU A 258 -6.64 2.76 10.01
C LEU A 258 -7.93 2.00 9.69
N ALA A 259 -8.41 1.18 10.63
CA ALA A 259 -9.68 0.45 10.48
C ALA A 259 -10.91 1.39 10.38
N GLY A 260 -10.82 2.62 10.91
CA GLY A 260 -11.87 3.63 10.85
C GLY A 260 -12.63 3.81 12.16
N VAL A 261 -12.79 5.07 12.59
CA VAL A 261 -13.37 5.46 13.89
C VAL A 261 -14.83 5.91 13.72
N PRO A 262 -15.78 5.49 14.58
CA PRO A 262 -15.69 4.39 15.56
C PRO A 262 -16.15 3.03 15.00
N ALA A 263 -16.87 3.01 13.86
CA ALA A 263 -17.52 1.79 13.38
C ALA A 263 -16.53 0.67 13.03
N GLY A 264 -15.45 1.01 12.32
CA GLY A 264 -14.43 0.05 11.89
C GLY A 264 -13.72 -0.63 13.07
N ILE A 265 -13.35 0.15 14.09
CA ILE A 265 -12.75 -0.33 15.35
C ILE A 265 -13.64 -1.37 16.03
N VAL A 266 -14.91 -1.02 16.28
CA VAL A 266 -15.81 -1.92 17.00
C VAL A 266 -16.10 -3.17 16.20
N LEU A 267 -16.33 -3.05 14.89
CA LEU A 267 -16.56 -4.20 14.04
C LEU A 267 -15.32 -5.09 13.94
N LEU A 268 -14.11 -4.52 13.93
CA LEU A 268 -12.87 -5.30 13.91
C LEU A 268 -12.73 -6.14 15.19
N GLY A 269 -12.87 -5.50 16.36
CA GLY A 269 -12.76 -6.19 17.66
C GLY A 269 -13.88 -7.19 17.90
N TYR A 270 -15.14 -6.80 17.67
CA TYR A 270 -16.29 -7.70 17.81
C TYR A 270 -16.23 -8.86 16.83
N GLY A 271 -15.85 -8.59 15.58
CA GLY A 271 -15.70 -9.60 14.53
C GLY A 271 -14.66 -10.66 14.88
N LEU A 272 -13.49 -10.21 15.35
CA LEU A 272 -12.43 -11.09 15.81
C LEU A 272 -12.90 -11.98 16.98
N TRP A 273 -13.57 -11.39 17.97
CA TRP A 273 -14.15 -12.13 19.09
C TRP A 273 -15.19 -13.16 18.64
N ARG A 274 -16.08 -12.80 17.69
CA ARG A 274 -17.10 -13.69 17.16
C ARG A 274 -16.52 -14.82 16.31
N LEU A 275 -15.49 -14.57 15.51
CA LEU A 275 -14.78 -15.62 14.76
C LEU A 275 -14.19 -16.67 15.71
N LEU A 276 -13.65 -16.26 16.87
CA LEU A 276 -13.13 -17.18 17.88
C LEU A 276 -14.24 -17.97 18.59
N ARG A 277 -15.33 -17.29 18.98
CA ARG A 277 -16.32 -17.85 19.93
C ARG A 277 -17.60 -18.39 19.30
N SER A 278 -18.03 -17.89 18.14
CA SER A 278 -19.32 -18.28 17.56
C SER A 278 -19.30 -19.74 17.04
N PRO A 279 -20.23 -20.60 17.49
CA PRO A 279 -20.37 -21.94 16.93
C PRO A 279 -20.72 -21.93 15.43
N ARG A 280 -21.41 -20.89 14.96
CA ARG A 280 -21.81 -20.74 13.54
C ARG A 280 -20.60 -20.47 12.62
N LEU A 281 -19.56 -19.84 13.17
CA LEU A 281 -18.35 -19.46 12.44
C LEU A 281 -17.19 -20.43 12.72
N ARG A 282 -17.47 -21.62 13.28
CA ARG A 282 -16.44 -22.60 13.67
C ARG A 282 -15.50 -22.97 12.52
N SER A 283 -16.04 -23.17 11.32
CA SER A 283 -15.26 -23.47 10.10
C SER A 283 -14.40 -22.31 9.60
N TYR A 284 -14.57 -21.10 10.16
CA TYR A 284 -13.85 -19.89 9.78
C TYR A 284 -12.93 -19.39 10.91
N ARG A 285 -12.76 -20.16 11.99
CA ARG A 285 -11.90 -19.79 13.14
C ARG A 285 -10.47 -19.48 12.77
N PHE A 286 -9.92 -20.13 11.75
CA PHE A 286 -8.57 -19.87 11.28
C PHE A 286 -8.38 -18.39 10.89
N LEU A 287 -9.42 -17.69 10.42
CA LEU A 287 -9.33 -16.26 10.09
C LEU A 287 -8.94 -15.43 11.31
N ALA A 288 -9.55 -15.68 12.47
CA ALA A 288 -9.20 -14.95 13.70
C ALA A 288 -7.78 -15.26 14.16
N TRP A 289 -7.37 -16.52 14.15
CA TRP A 289 -6.03 -16.91 14.53
C TRP A 289 -4.97 -16.39 13.55
N THR A 290 -5.30 -16.32 12.27
CA THR A 290 -4.45 -15.69 11.25
C THR A 290 -4.30 -14.20 11.54
N THR A 291 -5.39 -13.48 11.81
CA THR A 291 -5.34 -12.05 12.19
C THR A 291 -4.48 -11.81 13.43
N LEU A 292 -4.69 -12.60 14.49
CA LEU A 292 -3.93 -12.48 15.74
C LEU A 292 -2.44 -12.80 15.54
N ALA A 293 -2.13 -13.90 14.86
CA ALA A 293 -0.75 -14.31 14.63
C ALA A 293 -0.01 -13.32 13.71
N LEU A 294 -0.66 -12.82 12.65
CA LEU A 294 -0.07 -11.78 11.80
C LEU A 294 0.16 -10.48 12.58
N ALA A 295 -0.78 -10.07 13.44
CA ALA A 295 -0.56 -8.91 14.30
C ALA A 295 0.66 -9.09 15.21
N VAL A 296 0.80 -10.27 15.85
CA VAL A 296 1.98 -10.59 16.67
C VAL A 296 3.26 -10.56 15.83
N VAL A 297 3.27 -11.16 14.66
CA VAL A 297 4.44 -11.17 13.75
C VAL A 297 4.82 -9.76 13.34
N PHE A 298 3.87 -8.95 12.87
CA PHE A 298 4.13 -7.59 12.42
C PHE A 298 4.60 -6.66 13.55
N ILE A 299 4.08 -6.81 14.76
CA ILE A 299 4.60 -6.09 15.92
C ILE A 299 6.03 -6.56 16.24
N ALA A 300 6.29 -7.87 16.22
CA ALA A 300 7.60 -8.43 16.56
C ALA A 300 8.70 -7.98 15.59
N VAL A 301 8.42 -7.98 14.29
CA VAL A 301 9.36 -7.54 13.25
C VAL A 301 9.38 -6.01 13.05
N ASN A 302 8.64 -5.25 13.86
CA ASN A 302 8.47 -3.81 13.71
C ASN A 302 7.99 -3.40 12.29
N GLY A 303 7.11 -4.21 11.70
CA GLY A 303 6.52 -3.95 10.39
C GLY A 303 5.43 -2.86 10.45
N ARG A 304 5.13 -2.25 9.31
CA ARG A 304 4.15 -1.17 9.24
C ARG A 304 2.75 -1.65 9.62
N SER A 305 2.01 -0.83 10.36
CA SER A 305 0.69 -1.16 10.93
C SER A 305 -0.35 -1.54 9.87
N TYR A 306 -0.32 -0.91 8.70
CA TYR A 306 -1.26 -1.22 7.62
C TYR A 306 -1.06 -2.60 6.98
N TYR A 307 0.01 -3.35 7.29
CA TYR A 307 0.22 -4.71 6.75
C TYR A 307 -0.88 -5.69 7.15
N ILE A 308 -1.59 -5.42 8.25
CA ILE A 308 -2.72 -6.25 8.70
C ILE A 308 -4.05 -5.89 8.00
N ALA A 309 -4.11 -4.81 7.21
CA ALA A 309 -5.36 -4.27 6.67
C ALA A 309 -6.13 -5.28 5.80
N GLY A 310 -5.42 -6.20 5.12
CA GLY A 310 -6.03 -7.28 4.36
C GLY A 310 -6.95 -8.20 5.20
N MET A 311 -6.78 -8.24 6.52
CA MET A 311 -7.62 -9.03 7.45
C MET A 311 -8.83 -8.26 7.99
N PHE A 312 -9.04 -7.00 7.62
CA PHE A 312 -10.16 -6.22 8.14
C PHE A 312 -11.52 -6.71 7.63
N ALA A 313 -11.63 -6.97 6.32
CA ALA A 313 -12.87 -7.40 5.68
C ALA A 313 -13.51 -8.65 6.31
N PRO A 314 -12.80 -9.78 6.56
CA PRO A 314 -13.41 -10.94 7.22
C PRO A 314 -13.85 -10.67 8.66
N CYS A 315 -13.13 -9.82 9.40
CA CYS A 315 -13.54 -9.43 10.75
C CYS A 315 -14.84 -8.60 10.71
N TRP A 316 -14.92 -7.57 9.88
CA TRP A 316 -16.12 -6.76 9.72
C TRP A 316 -17.32 -7.58 9.21
N ALA A 317 -17.08 -8.51 8.29
CA ALA A 317 -18.09 -9.45 7.81
C ALA A 317 -18.65 -10.32 8.94
N ALA A 318 -17.77 -10.94 9.74
CA ALA A 318 -18.19 -11.76 10.87
C ALA A 318 -18.95 -10.95 11.93
N ALA A 319 -18.52 -9.72 12.20
CA ALA A 319 -19.23 -8.80 13.08
C ALA A 319 -20.64 -8.50 12.56
N ALA A 320 -20.74 -8.04 11.32
CA ALA A 320 -22.01 -7.65 10.71
C ALA A 320 -23.03 -8.80 10.70
N VAL A 321 -22.60 -10.01 10.36
CA VAL A 321 -23.45 -11.21 10.37
C VAL A 321 -23.98 -11.53 11.76
N GLU A 322 -23.14 -11.48 12.79
CA GLU A 322 -23.57 -11.81 14.16
C GLU A 322 -24.42 -10.69 14.78
N LEU A 323 -24.17 -9.43 14.43
CA LEU A 323 -25.02 -8.28 14.80
C LEU A 323 -26.41 -8.40 14.17
N GLU A 324 -26.49 -8.74 12.89
CA GLU A 324 -27.75 -8.92 12.16
C GLU A 324 -28.57 -10.09 12.72
N ASN A 325 -27.92 -11.09 13.29
CA ASN A 325 -28.55 -12.23 13.97
C ASN A 325 -29.02 -11.93 15.40
N GLY A 326 -28.99 -10.68 15.85
CA GLY A 326 -29.55 -10.25 17.14
C GLY A 326 -28.68 -10.59 18.35
N ARG A 327 -27.42 -10.96 18.16
CA ARG A 327 -26.49 -11.35 19.24
C ARG A 327 -25.60 -10.21 19.74
N ALA A 328 -25.96 -9.00 19.35
CA ALA A 328 -25.33 -7.78 19.81
C ALA A 328 -25.81 -7.43 21.23
N SER A 329 -24.87 -7.07 22.11
CA SER A 329 -25.23 -6.45 23.38
C SER A 329 -26.01 -5.15 23.14
N ARG A 330 -27.01 -4.86 23.98
CA ARG A 330 -27.84 -3.64 23.90
C ARG A 330 -27.00 -2.35 23.78
N TRP A 331 -25.82 -2.35 24.40
CA TRP A 331 -24.89 -1.22 24.45
C TRP A 331 -24.20 -0.89 23.11
N TRP A 332 -24.15 -1.84 22.16
CA TRP A 332 -23.39 -1.70 20.91
C TRP A 332 -24.27 -1.80 19.65
N ARG A 333 -25.58 -1.95 19.81
CA ARG A 333 -26.54 -2.11 18.69
C ARG A 333 -26.71 -0.87 17.81
N TRP A 334 -26.32 0.30 18.31
CA TRP A 334 -26.39 1.58 17.59
C TRP A 334 -25.19 1.82 16.66
N ILE A 335 -24.05 1.15 16.88
CA ILE A 335 -22.83 1.35 16.08
C ILE A 335 -22.98 0.99 14.59
N PRO A 336 -23.62 -0.13 14.20
CA PRO A 336 -23.79 -0.48 12.79
C PRO A 336 -24.98 0.25 12.14
N THR A 337 -25.23 1.51 12.52
CA THR A 337 -26.30 2.33 11.94
C THR A 337 -25.73 3.37 10.99
N TRP A 338 -26.54 3.80 10.02
CA TRP A 338 -26.10 4.75 8.99
C TRP A 338 -25.56 6.08 9.56
N PRO A 339 -26.09 6.67 10.66
CA PRO A 339 -25.53 7.92 11.19
C PRO A 339 -24.11 7.77 11.69
N VAL A 340 -23.76 6.61 12.25
CA VAL A 340 -22.41 6.34 12.76
C VAL A 340 -21.41 6.19 11.61
N PHE A 341 -21.82 5.56 10.51
CA PHE A 341 -20.99 5.49 9.30
C PHE A 341 -20.82 6.86 8.64
N VAL A 342 -21.86 7.69 8.60
CA VAL A 342 -21.75 9.09 8.13
C VAL A 342 -20.79 9.87 9.01
N LEU A 343 -20.91 9.78 10.33
CA LEU A 343 -19.97 10.42 11.26
C LEU A 343 -18.55 9.88 11.08
N SER A 344 -18.38 8.57 10.90
CA SER A 344 -17.06 7.96 10.65
C SER A 344 -16.44 8.52 9.37
N ALA A 345 -17.21 8.61 8.29
CA ALA A 345 -16.77 9.19 7.03
C ALA A 345 -16.39 10.68 7.21
N LEU A 346 -17.24 11.48 7.87
CA LEU A 346 -16.95 12.91 8.09
C LEU A 346 -15.68 13.14 8.90
N LEU A 347 -15.42 12.30 9.91
CA LEU A 347 -14.21 12.41 10.73
C LEU A 347 -12.96 11.97 9.97
N MET A 348 -13.05 10.90 9.17
CA MET A 348 -11.89 10.29 8.53
C MET A 348 -11.57 10.85 7.15
N LEU A 349 -12.54 11.41 6.42
CA LEU A 349 -12.35 11.94 5.07
C LEU A 349 -11.23 13.00 5.01
N PRO A 350 -11.17 14.01 5.90
CA PRO A 350 -10.08 14.99 5.88
C PRO A 350 -8.70 14.40 6.24
N ALA A 351 -8.68 13.33 7.04
CA ALA A 351 -7.45 12.62 7.40
C ALA A 351 -7.02 11.60 6.34
N ALA A 352 -7.90 11.26 5.39
CA ALA A 352 -7.65 10.26 4.35
C ALA A 352 -7.45 10.88 2.97
N LEU A 353 -8.12 11.99 2.67
CA LEU A 353 -8.11 12.65 1.36
C LEU A 353 -7.78 14.15 1.47
N PRO A 354 -7.15 14.75 0.46
CA PRO A 354 -6.84 16.17 0.40
C PRO A 354 -8.09 17.00 0.09
N VAL A 355 -9.01 17.07 1.06
CA VAL A 355 -10.26 17.82 0.91
C VAL A 355 -10.09 19.33 1.10
N TRP A 356 -9.00 19.74 1.75
CA TRP A 356 -8.69 21.14 2.00
C TRP A 356 -7.84 21.72 0.87
N PRO A 357 -8.07 22.98 0.47
CA PRO A 357 -7.11 23.70 -0.36
C PRO A 357 -5.76 23.80 0.37
N HIS A 358 -4.65 23.66 -0.37
CA HIS A 358 -3.30 23.68 0.22
C HIS A 358 -3.02 24.96 1.03
N SER A 359 -3.46 26.11 0.51
CA SER A 359 -3.30 27.41 1.18
C SER A 359 -4.03 27.51 2.53
N TRP A 360 -5.04 26.67 2.78
CA TRP A 360 -5.70 26.59 4.08
C TRP A 360 -4.90 25.76 5.07
N VAL A 361 -4.30 24.66 4.60
CA VAL A 361 -3.41 23.81 5.40
C VAL A 361 -2.18 24.59 5.84
N GLU A 362 -1.57 25.35 4.93
CA GLU A 362 -0.43 26.24 5.24
C GLU A 362 -0.77 27.21 6.38
N LYS A 363 -1.94 27.86 6.32
CA LYS A 363 -2.39 28.82 7.34
C LYS A 363 -2.88 28.16 8.62
N ASN A 364 -3.28 26.90 8.57
CA ASN A 364 -3.86 26.17 9.70
C ASN A 364 -3.24 24.76 9.81
N PRO A 365 -1.98 24.65 10.28
CA PRO A 365 -1.27 23.37 10.33
C PRO A 365 -1.92 22.30 11.23
N SER A 366 -2.86 22.69 12.10
CA SER A 366 -3.62 21.78 12.95
C SER A 366 -4.81 21.12 12.26
N LEU A 367 -5.13 21.49 11.02
CA LEU A 367 -6.19 20.85 10.26
C LEU A 367 -5.87 19.36 10.03
N PRO A 368 -6.85 18.47 10.18
CA PRO A 368 -6.67 17.07 9.83
C PRO A 368 -6.38 16.96 8.33
N THR A 369 -5.24 16.35 8.00
CA THR A 369 -4.75 16.18 6.63
C THR A 369 -4.23 14.75 6.42
N PRO A 370 -4.19 14.26 5.17
CA PRO A 370 -3.55 12.99 4.86
C PRO A 370 -2.10 12.96 5.28
N ALA A 371 -1.66 11.83 5.85
CA ALA A 371 -0.29 11.66 6.38
C ALA A 371 0.81 11.93 5.34
N PHE A 372 0.51 11.74 4.04
CA PHE A 372 1.47 11.91 2.95
C PHE A 372 1.28 13.20 2.14
N SER A 373 0.35 14.08 2.54
CA SER A 373 -0.01 15.27 1.74
C SER A 373 1.15 16.21 1.44
N PHE A 374 2.11 16.36 2.35
CA PHE A 374 3.31 17.19 2.10
C PHE A 374 4.27 16.58 1.08
N GLY A 375 4.16 15.28 0.83
CA GLY A 375 4.84 14.54 -0.24
C GLY A 375 4.08 14.53 -1.56
N GLU A 376 3.11 15.42 -1.72
CA GLU A 376 2.36 15.61 -2.98
C GLU A 376 2.49 17.02 -3.55
N VAL A 377 3.02 17.96 -2.77
CA VAL A 377 3.02 19.38 -3.10
C VAL A 377 4.45 19.89 -3.22
N GLY A 378 4.69 20.85 -4.12
CA GLY A 378 5.98 21.51 -4.27
C GLY A 378 6.97 20.81 -5.19
N TRP A 379 6.58 19.72 -5.88
CA TRP A 379 7.48 19.02 -6.81
C TRP A 379 7.91 19.89 -8.00
N PRO A 380 7.01 20.59 -8.73
CA PRO A 380 7.42 21.46 -9.84
C PRO A 380 8.29 22.63 -9.37
N GLU A 381 7.91 23.30 -8.29
CA GLU A 381 8.66 24.43 -7.72
C GLU A 381 10.03 23.99 -7.21
N GLY A 382 10.10 22.83 -6.55
CA GLY A 382 11.34 22.22 -6.09
C GLY A 382 12.26 21.88 -7.26
N ALA A 383 11.74 21.28 -8.33
CA ALA A 383 12.51 21.00 -9.54
C ALA A 383 13.04 22.29 -10.20
N GLN A 384 12.23 23.35 -10.27
CA GLN A 384 12.65 24.66 -10.75
C GLN A 384 13.77 25.28 -9.90
N SER A 385 13.68 25.15 -8.58
CA SER A 385 14.72 25.60 -7.66
C SER A 385 16.03 24.84 -7.86
N VAL A 386 15.96 23.51 -8.03
CA VAL A 386 17.14 22.67 -8.33
C VAL A 386 17.72 23.03 -9.68
N ALA A 387 16.90 23.22 -10.72
CA ALA A 387 17.35 23.63 -12.05
C ALA A 387 18.07 24.98 -12.02
N THR A 388 17.56 25.94 -11.24
CA THR A 388 18.21 27.24 -11.06
C THR A 388 19.59 27.11 -10.43
N ALA A 389 19.76 26.22 -9.45
CA ALA A 389 21.06 25.93 -8.85
C ALA A 389 21.98 25.18 -9.82
N PHE A 390 21.45 24.20 -10.55
CA PHE A 390 22.19 23.42 -11.54
C PHE A 390 22.77 24.29 -12.65
N HIS A 391 21.98 25.20 -13.22
CA HIS A 391 22.47 26.10 -14.28
C HIS A 391 23.50 27.13 -13.81
N ARG A 392 23.76 27.23 -12.49
CA ARG A 392 24.79 28.08 -11.89
C ARG A 392 26.05 27.33 -11.50
N VAL A 393 26.08 26.00 -11.61
CA VAL A 393 27.30 25.23 -11.32
C VAL A 393 28.38 25.54 -12.38
N PRO A 394 29.67 25.43 -12.04
CA PRO A 394 30.75 25.83 -12.95
C PRO A 394 30.82 25.05 -14.27
N ASP A 395 30.50 23.75 -14.25
CA ASP A 395 30.58 22.84 -15.41
C ASP A 395 29.31 21.96 -15.52
N PRO A 396 28.16 22.53 -15.93
CA PRO A 396 26.90 21.78 -15.98
C PRO A 396 26.97 20.55 -16.89
N ALA A 397 27.80 20.57 -17.93
CA ALA A 397 27.96 19.45 -18.87
C ALA A 397 28.61 18.21 -18.24
N HIS A 398 29.41 18.39 -17.19
CA HIS A 398 30.06 17.30 -16.45
C HIS A 398 29.56 17.19 -15.00
N THR A 399 28.39 17.76 -14.70
CA THR A 399 27.74 17.67 -13.39
C THR A 399 26.52 16.76 -13.46
N ALA A 400 26.47 15.72 -12.63
CA ALA A 400 25.28 14.90 -12.44
C ALA A 400 24.39 15.48 -11.33
N ILE A 401 23.11 15.11 -11.34
CA ILE A 401 22.19 15.43 -10.26
C ILE A 401 21.93 14.16 -9.45
N VAL A 402 22.15 14.22 -8.14
CA VAL A 402 21.91 13.09 -7.25
C VAL A 402 20.95 13.52 -6.14
N GLY A 403 19.77 12.90 -6.08
CA GLY A 403 18.84 13.06 -4.97
C GLY A 403 19.17 12.10 -3.82
N GLU A 404 19.16 12.60 -2.59
CA GLU A 404 19.33 11.75 -1.40
C GLU A 404 18.22 10.70 -1.29
N THR A 405 16.99 11.08 -1.64
CA THR A 405 15.83 10.18 -1.62
C THR A 405 15.37 9.86 -3.04
N TYR A 406 14.83 8.65 -3.21
CA TYR A 406 14.15 8.25 -4.42
C TYR A 406 12.99 9.16 -4.81
N TRP A 407 12.27 9.76 -3.84
CA TRP A 407 11.22 10.74 -4.12
C TRP A 407 11.77 12.00 -4.80
N THR A 408 12.87 12.54 -4.27
CA THR A 408 13.55 13.71 -4.86
C THR A 408 14.02 13.42 -6.29
N ALA A 409 14.72 12.31 -6.52
CA ALA A 409 15.17 11.96 -7.86
C ALA A 409 14.01 11.67 -8.82
N SER A 410 12.93 11.04 -8.34
CA SER A 410 11.75 10.78 -9.17
C SER A 410 11.00 12.06 -9.56
N ALA A 411 10.94 13.06 -8.67
CA ALA A 411 10.41 14.37 -9.00
C ALA A 411 11.27 15.08 -10.06
N LEU A 412 12.60 14.99 -9.93
CA LEU A 412 13.52 15.57 -10.91
C LEU A 412 13.49 14.83 -12.26
N ASP A 413 13.25 13.52 -12.27
CA ASP A 413 13.06 12.75 -13.52
C ASP A 413 11.75 13.14 -14.22
N ARG A 414 10.72 13.49 -13.45
CA ARG A 414 9.42 13.90 -13.97
C ARG A 414 9.38 15.32 -14.51
N TYR A 415 9.99 16.26 -13.80
CA TYR A 415 9.88 17.70 -14.07
C TYR A 415 11.18 18.32 -14.60
N GLY A 416 12.33 17.67 -14.40
CA GLY A 416 13.64 18.17 -14.81
C GLY A 416 13.91 18.22 -16.31
N PRO A 417 13.42 17.28 -17.15
CA PRO A 417 13.69 17.33 -18.60
C PRO A 417 13.26 18.65 -19.26
N ASP A 418 12.07 19.16 -18.92
CA ASP A 418 11.55 20.43 -19.44
C ASP A 418 12.37 21.66 -18.95
N LEU A 419 13.16 21.47 -17.89
CA LEU A 419 14.02 22.48 -17.28
C LEU A 419 15.49 22.35 -17.73
N GLY A 420 15.78 21.43 -18.66
CA GLY A 420 17.13 21.16 -19.16
C GLY A 420 18.03 20.47 -18.15
N LEU A 421 17.47 19.73 -17.19
CA LEU A 421 18.25 18.91 -16.26
C LEU A 421 18.62 17.55 -16.90
N PRO A 422 19.82 17.01 -16.59
CA PRO A 422 20.16 15.64 -16.95
C PRO A 422 19.29 14.64 -16.17
N GLU A 423 19.27 13.38 -16.63
CA GLU A 423 18.63 12.28 -15.90
C GLU A 423 19.21 12.19 -14.48
N PRO A 424 18.37 12.32 -13.44
CA PRO A 424 18.85 12.29 -12.06
C PRO A 424 19.15 10.86 -11.63
N ALA A 425 20.03 10.72 -10.65
CA ALA A 425 20.29 9.47 -9.97
C ALA A 425 19.91 9.57 -8.49
N SER A 426 19.71 8.43 -7.82
CA SER A 426 19.60 8.38 -6.37
C SER A 426 20.14 7.06 -5.85
N PRO A 427 20.98 7.05 -4.81
CA PRO A 427 21.44 5.82 -4.20
C PRO A 427 20.35 5.16 -3.32
N ASN A 428 19.18 5.76 -3.17
CA ASN A 428 18.18 5.32 -2.21
C ASN A 428 17.20 4.31 -2.81
N ARG A 429 17.02 3.18 -2.09
CA ARG A 429 16.08 2.10 -2.43
C ARG A 429 16.21 1.68 -3.90
N GLY A 430 15.10 1.36 -4.59
CA GLY A 430 15.19 0.82 -5.95
C GLY A 430 15.58 1.84 -7.02
N TYR A 431 15.54 3.14 -6.73
CA TYR A 431 16.08 4.16 -7.66
C TYR A 431 17.57 3.94 -7.94
N ALA A 432 18.31 3.37 -6.98
CA ALA A 432 19.74 3.03 -7.11
C ALA A 432 20.08 2.14 -8.31
N THR A 433 19.08 1.41 -8.83
CA THR A 433 19.22 0.51 -9.97
C THR A 433 18.64 1.05 -11.27
N LEU A 434 17.97 2.22 -11.23
CA LEU A 434 17.35 2.82 -12.42
C LEU A 434 18.36 3.63 -13.23
N ALA A 435 19.08 4.52 -12.53
CA ALA A 435 20.03 5.44 -13.13
C ALA A 435 21.27 5.57 -12.23
N VAL A 436 22.44 5.56 -12.87
CA VAL A 436 23.74 5.82 -12.27
C VAL A 436 24.33 7.02 -12.99
N PRO A 437 24.99 7.97 -12.29
CA PRO A 437 25.65 9.07 -12.97
C PRO A 437 26.63 8.57 -14.06
N PRO A 438 26.67 9.19 -15.25
CA PRO A 438 27.57 8.78 -16.32
C PRO A 438 29.04 9.03 -15.93
N ASP A 439 29.98 8.27 -16.49
CA ASP A 439 31.41 8.43 -16.16
C ASP A 439 32.01 9.78 -16.59
N SER A 440 31.36 10.47 -17.52
CA SER A 440 31.68 11.87 -17.87
C SER A 440 31.35 12.85 -16.75
N ALA A 441 30.43 12.51 -15.83
CA ALA A 441 30.11 13.35 -14.70
C ALA A 441 31.21 13.29 -13.63
N ARG A 442 31.97 14.38 -13.52
CA ARG A 442 33.06 14.56 -12.56
C ARG A 442 32.57 15.21 -11.27
N ASP A 443 31.46 15.93 -11.36
CA ASP A 443 30.86 16.71 -10.29
C ASP A 443 29.41 16.26 -10.04
N VAL A 444 28.88 16.58 -8.87
CA VAL A 444 27.52 16.25 -8.46
C VAL A 444 26.88 17.46 -7.79
N LEU A 445 25.71 17.86 -8.30
CA LEU A 445 24.75 18.62 -7.52
C LEU A 445 23.90 17.64 -6.72
N PHE A 446 24.18 17.56 -5.42
CA PHE A 446 23.48 16.69 -4.49
C PHE A 446 22.32 17.44 -3.83
N VAL A 447 21.13 16.85 -3.86
CA VAL A 447 19.90 17.40 -3.29
C VAL A 447 19.51 16.55 -2.09
N GLY A 448 19.85 17.00 -0.88
CA GLY A 448 19.74 16.17 0.32
C GLY A 448 20.20 16.81 1.61
N ALA A 449 19.68 16.31 2.72
CA ALA A 449 20.00 16.72 4.08
C ALA A 449 21.39 16.24 4.51
N ASP A 450 21.76 14.98 4.21
CA ASP A 450 23.02 14.39 4.64
C ASP A 450 24.04 14.22 3.49
N PRO A 451 25.04 15.10 3.36
CA PRO A 451 26.08 14.96 2.34
C PRO A 451 27.24 14.07 2.80
N ARG A 452 27.23 13.54 4.05
CA ARG A 452 28.32 12.72 4.59
C ARG A 452 28.69 11.51 3.72
N PRO A 453 27.73 10.83 3.04
CA PRO A 453 28.09 9.78 2.10
C PRO A 453 29.03 10.24 0.97
N LEU A 454 29.07 11.53 0.61
CA LEU A 454 29.97 12.04 -0.43
C LEU A 454 31.39 12.38 0.08
N LEU A 455 31.58 12.47 1.40
CA LEU A 455 32.88 12.78 1.99
C LEU A 455 33.92 11.71 1.65
N GLY A 456 35.12 12.15 1.23
CA GLY A 456 36.20 11.25 0.83
C GLY A 456 36.02 10.56 -0.52
N ARG A 457 34.95 10.87 -1.26
CA ARG A 457 34.71 10.41 -2.65
C ARG A 457 34.86 11.52 -3.68
N PHE A 458 34.80 12.77 -3.22
CA PHE A 458 35.02 13.99 -3.98
C PHE A 458 36.11 14.82 -3.30
N ALA A 459 36.90 15.56 -4.06
CA ALA A 459 37.96 16.40 -3.51
C ALA A 459 37.40 17.60 -2.74
N HIS A 460 36.25 18.12 -3.19
CA HIS A 460 35.57 19.25 -2.57
C HIS A 460 34.09 18.97 -2.39
N LEU A 461 33.53 19.51 -1.32
CA LEU A 461 32.11 19.45 -1.00
C LEU A 461 31.73 20.76 -0.34
N GLU A 462 30.82 21.50 -0.95
CA GLU A 462 30.37 22.81 -0.44
C GLU A 462 28.85 22.95 -0.49
N PRO A 463 28.24 23.62 0.50
CA PRO A 463 26.83 23.97 0.44
C PRO A 463 26.62 25.11 -0.58
N VAL A 464 25.70 24.92 -1.52
CA VAL A 464 25.39 25.92 -2.56
C VAL A 464 23.99 26.54 -2.42
N GLY A 465 23.22 26.07 -1.45
CA GLY A 465 21.92 26.66 -1.10
C GLY A 465 20.96 25.65 -0.49
N ALA A 466 19.68 25.94 -0.61
CA ALA A 466 18.60 25.01 -0.27
C ALA A 466 17.45 25.17 -1.27
N VAL A 467 16.69 24.11 -1.47
CA VAL A 467 15.50 24.09 -2.31
C VAL A 467 14.42 24.98 -1.68
N THR A 468 13.76 25.79 -2.49
CA THR A 468 12.59 26.57 -2.08
C THR A 468 11.37 26.18 -2.91
N THR A 469 10.24 25.93 -2.26
CA THR A 469 8.96 25.66 -2.95
C THR A 469 8.01 26.85 -2.92
N GLY A 470 8.45 28.01 -2.41
CA GLY A 470 7.68 29.25 -2.42
C GLY A 470 6.33 29.12 -1.72
N SER A 471 5.24 29.41 -2.45
CA SER A 471 3.86 29.29 -1.96
C SER A 471 3.34 27.86 -1.87
N ALA A 472 4.11 26.87 -2.31
CA ALA A 472 3.76 25.46 -2.19
C ALA A 472 4.16 24.86 -0.83
N LYS A 473 4.67 25.68 0.11
CA LYS A 473 4.91 25.27 1.49
C LYS A 473 3.61 24.93 2.22
N PRO A 474 3.62 23.99 3.17
CA PRO A 474 4.71 23.06 3.48
C PRO A 474 4.85 21.95 2.40
N SER A 475 6.10 21.60 2.07
CA SER A 475 6.47 20.53 1.13
C SER A 475 7.69 19.79 1.67
N VAL A 476 7.80 18.48 1.38
CA VAL A 476 8.96 17.67 1.78
C VAL A 476 10.26 18.11 1.13
N LEU A 477 10.23 18.84 0.00
CA LEU A 477 11.43 19.39 -0.63
C LEU A 477 11.87 20.73 -0.05
N ASP A 478 10.97 21.47 0.59
CA ASP A 478 11.29 22.82 1.04
C ASP A 478 12.37 22.82 2.12
N GLY A 479 13.38 23.66 1.93
CA GLY A 479 14.54 23.73 2.82
C GLY A 479 15.55 22.59 2.65
N THR A 480 15.33 21.64 1.73
CA THR A 480 16.30 20.57 1.44
C THR A 480 17.62 21.18 0.99
N PRO A 481 18.75 20.92 1.67
CA PRO A 481 20.02 21.49 1.30
C PRO A 481 20.51 21.04 -0.09
N LEU A 482 21.24 21.93 -0.75
CA LEU A 482 21.92 21.69 -2.01
C LEU A 482 23.43 21.73 -1.76
N TRP A 483 24.12 20.70 -2.23
CA TRP A 483 25.57 20.57 -2.10
C TRP A 483 26.20 20.38 -3.47
N LEU A 484 27.31 21.04 -3.72
CA LEU A 484 28.13 20.79 -4.89
C LEU A 484 29.35 19.99 -4.45
N ALA A 485 29.46 18.76 -4.95
CA ALA A 485 30.61 17.89 -4.76
C ALA A 485 31.41 17.86 -6.07
N THR A 486 32.68 18.24 -6.04
CA THR A 486 33.50 18.37 -7.26
C THR A 486 34.76 17.50 -7.24
N ALA A 487 35.24 17.20 -8.44
CA ALA A 487 36.42 16.36 -8.67
C ALA A 487 36.32 14.99 -8.00
N ARG A 488 35.39 14.16 -8.52
CA ARG A 488 35.24 12.75 -8.18
C ARG A 488 36.59 12.02 -8.17
N LEU A 489 36.91 11.35 -7.06
CA LEU A 489 38.23 10.75 -6.80
C LEU A 489 38.40 9.33 -7.39
N ARG A 490 37.30 8.61 -7.61
CA ARG A 490 37.26 7.23 -8.13
C ARG A 490 36.15 7.06 -9.17
N PRO A 491 36.18 6.04 -10.05
CA PRO A 491 35.09 5.78 -11.00
C PRO A 491 33.73 5.53 -10.32
N TRP A 492 32.63 5.78 -11.04
CA TRP A 492 31.27 5.57 -10.52
C TRP A 492 31.00 4.10 -10.22
N ALA A 493 31.61 3.19 -11.00
CA ALA A 493 31.54 1.76 -10.76
C ALA A 493 32.05 1.34 -9.36
N GLU A 494 32.96 2.11 -8.76
CA GLU A 494 33.47 1.87 -7.40
C GLU A 494 32.69 2.67 -6.35
N ILE A 495 32.35 3.92 -6.65
CA ILE A 495 31.68 4.82 -5.70
C ILE A 495 30.20 4.46 -5.50
N TRP A 496 29.49 4.16 -6.60
CA TRP A 496 28.03 4.00 -6.56
C TRP A 496 27.57 2.84 -5.67
N PRO A 497 28.19 1.64 -5.70
CA PRO A 497 27.82 0.56 -4.78
C PRO A 497 28.02 0.92 -3.31
N GLU A 498 28.97 1.82 -2.98
CA GLU A 498 29.19 2.27 -1.61
C GLU A 498 28.19 3.34 -1.16
N LEU A 499 27.63 4.11 -2.10
CA LEU A 499 26.60 5.10 -1.82
C LEU A 499 25.22 4.45 -1.72
N ALA A 500 24.97 3.40 -2.51
CA ALA A 500 23.69 2.72 -2.60
C ALA A 500 23.20 2.25 -1.23
N ASN A 501 22.13 2.87 -0.72
CA ASN A 501 21.40 2.40 0.44
C ASN A 501 20.12 1.68 0.00
N THR A 502 20.31 0.43 -0.41
CA THR A 502 19.24 -0.47 -0.87
C THR A 502 18.65 -1.33 0.25
N GLY A 503 19.15 -1.24 1.49
CA GLY A 503 18.69 -2.11 2.57
C GLY A 503 19.51 -2.10 3.86
N THR A 504 20.26 -1.04 4.16
CA THR A 504 21.06 -0.91 5.39
C THR A 504 20.60 0.25 6.26
#